data_AF-A0A1Q3PAP6-F1
#
_entry.id   AF-A0A1Q3PAP6-F1
#
_cell.length_a   1.000
_cell.length_b   1.000
_cell.length_c   1.000
_cell.angle_alpha   90.00
_cell.angle_beta   90.00
_cell.angle_gamma   90.00
#
_symmetry.space_group_name_H-M   'P 1'
#
loop_
_entity.id
_entity.type
_entity.pdbx_description
1 polymer ?
#
loop_
_entity_poly.entity_id
_entity_poly.type
_entity_poly.pdbx_seq_one_letter_code
_entity_poly.pdbx_strand_id
1 'polypeptide(L)'
;MFFGYLPYGAADTFLKKLQMAGCHKIVKESNPEGQSDLLEMAGSLKEGDVLILCRSGHAGSEAGFLDLLILIGQAQAHFVSLEENLDTLRDTALHLTEVSR
;
A
#
# COMPACT_ATOMS: atom_id res chain seq x y z
N MET A 1 -11.56 -2.33 -0.29
CA MET A 1 -11.06 -3.34 0.67
C MET A 1 -9.64 -2.96 1.11
N PHE A 2 -9.21 -3.30 2.33
CA PHE A 2 -7.84 -2.97 2.80
C PHE A 2 -6.90 -4.18 2.62
N PHE A 3 -5.79 -3.98 1.91
CA PHE A 3 -4.76 -4.98 1.65
C PHE A 3 -3.46 -4.56 2.32
N GLY A 4 -2.91 -5.41 3.17
CA GLY A 4 -1.61 -5.19 3.80
C GLY A 4 -0.51 -5.95 3.06
N TYR A 5 0.70 -5.39 3.01
CA TYR A 5 1.88 -6.12 2.56
C TYR A 5 2.99 -6.15 3.61
N LEU A 6 3.58 -7.33 3.77
CA LEU A 6 4.67 -7.60 4.67
C LEU A 6 5.88 -8.14 3.87
N PRO A 7 7.01 -7.42 3.83
CA PRO A 7 8.18 -7.90 3.10
C PRO A 7 8.82 -9.12 3.75
N TYR A 8 9.66 -9.82 2.99
CA TYR A 8 10.35 -11.02 3.47
C TYR A 8 11.19 -10.69 4.72
N GLY A 9 11.09 -11.52 5.75
CA GLY A 9 11.84 -11.34 7.00
C GLY A 9 11.43 -10.13 7.85
N ALA A 10 10.30 -9.47 7.55
CA ALA A 10 9.82 -8.37 8.36
C ALA A 10 9.51 -8.79 9.80
N ALA A 11 9.76 -7.89 10.75
CA ALA A 11 9.44 -8.10 12.15
C ALA A 11 7.93 -8.31 12.39
N ASP A 12 7.58 -9.16 13.37
CA ASP A 12 6.20 -9.45 13.78
C ASP A 12 5.41 -8.20 14.20
N THR A 13 6.11 -7.14 14.61
CA THR A 13 5.50 -5.84 14.94
C THR A 13 4.81 -5.20 13.73
N PHE A 14 5.35 -5.36 12.52
CA PHE A 14 4.72 -4.85 11.30
C PHE A 14 3.43 -5.62 10.96
N LEU A 15 3.43 -6.95 11.14
CA LEU A 15 2.22 -7.74 10.98
C LEU A 15 1.11 -7.27 11.92
N LYS A 16 1.42 -7.05 13.19
CA LYS A 16 0.46 -6.52 14.18
C LYS A 16 -0.08 -5.15 13.77
N LYS A 17 0.77 -4.25 13.26
CA LYS A 17 0.34 -2.94 12.77
C LYS A 17 -0.65 -3.05 11.61
N LEU A 18 -0.38 -3.93 10.63
CA LEU A 18 -1.30 -4.17 9.51
C LEU A 18 -2.65 -4.75 9.97
N GLN A 19 -2.63 -5.65 10.95
CA GLN A 19 -3.86 -6.17 11.56
C GLN A 19 -4.65 -5.08 12.28
N MET A 20 -3.97 -4.22 13.05
CA MET A 20 -4.60 -3.07 13.74
C MET A 20 -5.15 -2.04 12.75
N ALA A 21 -4.52 -1.88 11.59
CA ALA A 21 -5.01 -1.02 10.50
C ALA A 21 -6.26 -1.59 9.79
N GLY A 22 -6.74 -2.77 10.16
CA GLY A 22 -7.95 -3.37 9.57
C GLY A 22 -7.73 -3.98 8.20
N CYS A 23 -6.49 -4.42 7.89
CA CYS A 23 -6.22 -5.14 6.64
C CYS A 23 -7.06 -6.42 6.58
N HIS A 24 -7.88 -6.54 5.54
CA HIS A 24 -8.74 -7.70 5.29
C HIS A 24 -7.93 -8.88 4.76
N LYS A 25 -6.91 -8.59 3.95
CA LYS A 25 -5.95 -9.55 3.41
C LYS A 25 -4.55 -9.01 3.65
N ILE A 26 -3.65 -9.85 4.15
CA ILE A 26 -2.24 -9.50 4.30
C ILE A 26 -1.42 -10.46 3.43
N VAL A 27 -0.71 -9.91 2.46
CA VAL A 27 0.22 -10.64 1.62
C VAL A 27 1.60 -10.59 2.26
N LYS A 28 2.23 -11.75 2.41
CA LYS A 28 3.59 -11.89 2.93
C LYS A 28 4.49 -12.29 1.77
N GLU A 29 5.53 -11.51 1.52
CA GLU A 29 6.48 -11.81 0.46
C GLU A 29 7.24 -13.09 0.77
N SER A 30 7.25 -13.97 -0.21
CA SER A 30 7.87 -15.29 -0.12
C SER A 30 9.35 -15.25 -0.53
N ASN A 31 9.75 -14.27 -1.33
CA ASN A 31 11.09 -14.18 -1.91
C ASN A 31 11.96 -13.07 -1.25
N PRO A 32 13.16 -13.40 -0.72
CA PRO A 32 14.09 -12.40 -0.18
C PRO A 32 14.59 -11.38 -1.21
N GLU A 33 14.59 -11.72 -2.50
CA GLU A 33 15.05 -10.83 -3.58
C GLU A 33 13.91 -10.09 -4.29
N GLY A 34 12.65 -10.35 -3.90
CA GLY A 34 11.49 -10.01 -4.71
C GLY A 34 10.46 -9.11 -4.05
N GLN A 35 9.61 -8.55 -4.92
CA GLN A 35 8.34 -7.90 -4.61
C GLN A 35 7.25 -8.49 -5.52
N SER A 36 7.41 -9.75 -5.93
CA SER A 36 6.50 -10.39 -6.90
C SER A 36 5.09 -10.45 -6.33
N ASP A 37 4.97 -10.77 -5.04
CA ASP A 37 3.68 -10.93 -4.38
C ASP A 37 3.02 -9.55 -4.17
N LEU A 38 3.83 -8.49 -3.97
CA LEU A 38 3.38 -7.10 -3.92
C LEU A 38 2.82 -6.64 -5.25
N LEU A 39 3.57 -6.84 -6.34
CA LEU A 39 3.19 -6.39 -7.67
C LEU A 39 1.98 -7.17 -8.20
N GLU A 40 1.92 -8.48 -7.96
CA GLU A 40 0.74 -9.30 -8.30
C GLU A 40 -0.51 -8.80 -7.57
N MET A 41 -0.40 -8.55 -6.26
CA MET A 41 -1.50 -7.99 -5.49
C MET A 41 -1.90 -6.61 -5.99
N ALA A 42 -0.94 -5.72 -6.24
CA ALA A 42 -1.20 -4.37 -6.74
C ALA A 42 -1.92 -4.40 -8.10
N GLY A 43 -1.54 -5.31 -8.99
CA GLY A 43 -2.21 -5.53 -10.28
C GLY A 43 -3.62 -6.11 -10.16
N SER A 44 -4.00 -6.64 -8.99
CA SER A 44 -5.34 -7.18 -8.71
C SER A 44 -6.28 -6.21 -7.99
N LEU A 45 -5.77 -5.03 -7.59
CA LEU A 45 -6.56 -4.01 -6.90
C LEU A 45 -7.68 -3.48 -7.79
N LYS A 46 -8.77 -3.08 -7.15
CA LYS A 46 -9.93 -2.48 -7.80
C LYS A 46 -10.16 -1.07 -7.29
N GLU A 47 -11.06 -0.35 -7.95
CA GLU A 47 -11.48 0.98 -7.55
C GLU A 47 -11.88 1.00 -6.06
N GLY A 48 -11.33 1.96 -5.31
CA GLY A 48 -11.57 2.13 -3.88
C GLY A 48 -10.91 1.09 -2.97
N ASP A 49 -10.12 0.15 -3.51
CA ASP A 49 -9.22 -0.65 -2.69
C ASP A 49 -8.06 0.20 -2.15
N VAL A 50 -7.49 -0.26 -1.03
CA VAL A 50 -6.44 0.47 -0.32
C VAL A 50 -5.30 -0.50 -0.04
N LEU A 51 -4.14 -0.24 -0.62
CA LEU A 51 -2.89 -0.90 -0.27
C LEU A 51 -2.25 -0.19 0.93
N ILE A 52 -1.91 -0.95 1.96
CA ILE A 52 -1.30 -0.47 3.19
C ILE A 52 0.07 -1.11 3.36
N LEU A 53 1.09 -0.26 3.44
CA LEU A 53 2.44 -0.62 3.87
C LEU A 53 2.70 -0.04 5.25
N CYS A 54 3.55 -0.68 6.04
CA CYS A 54 4.06 -0.03 7.24
C CYS A 54 5.02 1.13 6.90
N ARG A 55 5.85 0.94 5.86
CA ARG A 55 6.83 1.91 5.34
C ARG A 55 6.85 1.85 3.82
N SER A 56 7.06 2.97 3.14
CA SER A 56 7.22 3.05 1.69
C SER A 56 8.42 2.24 1.21
N GLY A 57 9.51 2.21 1.98
CA GLY A 57 10.68 1.37 1.69
C GLY A 57 10.40 -0.14 1.67
N HIS A 58 9.24 -0.60 2.16
CA HIS A 58 8.82 -1.99 1.97
C HIS A 58 8.43 -2.30 0.51
N ALA A 59 8.15 -1.28 -0.31
CA ALA A 59 8.03 -1.40 -1.76
C ALA A 59 9.39 -1.46 -2.49
N GLY A 60 10.50 -1.49 -1.75
CA GLY A 60 11.85 -1.62 -2.29
C GLY A 60 12.48 -0.30 -2.73
N SER A 61 13.00 -0.26 -3.96
CA SER A 61 13.71 0.91 -4.47
C SER A 61 12.75 2.08 -4.70
N GLU A 62 13.28 3.30 -4.74
CA GLU A 62 12.49 4.50 -5.03
C GLU A 62 11.76 4.39 -6.37
N ALA A 63 12.44 3.91 -7.41
CA ALA A 63 11.83 3.68 -8.72
C ALA A 63 10.71 2.64 -8.66
N GLY A 64 10.93 1.52 -7.95
CA GLY A 64 9.89 0.49 -7.76
C GLY A 64 8.68 0.99 -6.98
N PHE A 65 8.90 1.86 -5.99
CA PHE A 65 7.82 2.51 -5.26
C PHE A 65 7.01 3.46 -6.16
N LEU A 66 7.65 4.23 -7.03
CA LEU A 66 6.95 5.10 -7.98
C LEU A 66 6.12 4.28 -8.99
N ASP A 67 6.69 3.20 -9.53
CA ASP A 67 5.97 2.30 -10.43
C ASP A 67 4.74 1.68 -9.74
N LEU A 68 4.88 1.31 -8.47
CA LEU A 68 3.78 0.81 -7.64
C LEU A 68 2.67 1.86 -7.47
N LEU A 69 3.02 3.12 -7.17
CA LEU A 69 2.03 4.19 -7.03
C LEU A 69 1.27 4.44 -8.34
N ILE A 70 1.98 4.40 -9.49
CA ILE A 70 1.35 4.52 -10.81
C ILE A 70 0.36 3.39 -11.04
N LEU A 71 0.75 2.15 -10.74
CA LEU A 71 -0.11 0.97 -10.89
C LEU A 71 -1.38 1.06 -10.02
N ILE A 72 -1.23 1.46 -8.75
CA ILE A 72 -2.36 1.67 -7.82
C ILE A 72 -3.30 2.76 -8.35
N GLY A 73 -2.73 3.88 -8.81
CA GLY A 73 -3.50 5.00 -9.36
C GLY A 73 -4.28 4.62 -10.63
N GLN A 74 -3.70 3.81 -11.50
CA GLN A 74 -4.39 3.28 -12.69
C GLN A 74 -5.61 2.42 -12.35
N ALA A 75 -5.57 1.72 -11.22
CA ALA A 75 -6.70 0.94 -10.70
C ALA A 75 -7.73 1.79 -9.94
N GLN A 76 -7.54 3.11 -9.82
CA GLN A 76 -8.31 4.00 -8.95
C GLN A 76 -8.36 3.49 -7.49
N ALA A 77 -7.27 2.84 -7.08
CA ALA A 77 -7.04 2.40 -5.72
C ALA A 77 -6.21 3.43 -4.97
N HIS A 78 -6.03 3.20 -3.67
CA HIS A 78 -5.31 4.11 -2.78
C HIS A 78 -4.14 3.43 -2.10
N PHE A 79 -3.22 4.24 -1.62
CA PHE A 79 -2.02 3.82 -0.94
C PHE A 79 -1.92 4.51 0.42
N VAL A 80 -1.54 3.74 1.44
CA VAL A 80 -1.26 4.24 2.79
C VAL A 80 0.07 3.69 3.28
N SER A 81 0.91 4.57 3.80
CA SER A 81 2.08 4.22 4.62
C SER A 81 1.85 4.59 6.08
N LEU A 82 1.81 3.59 6.96
CA LEU A 82 1.44 3.79 8.37
C LEU A 82 2.46 4.62 9.16
N GLU A 83 3.76 4.53 8.84
CA GLU A 83 4.81 5.22 9.60
C GLU A 83 5.20 6.58 9.00
N GLU A 84 4.89 6.82 7.73
CA GLU A 84 5.31 8.05 7.02
C GLU A 84 4.15 9.02 6.82
N ASN A 85 2.95 8.70 7.31
CA ASN A 85 1.74 9.50 7.15
C ASN A 85 1.47 9.87 5.68
N LEU A 86 1.75 8.93 4.78
CA LEU A 86 1.38 9.02 3.37
C LEU A 86 0.02 8.36 3.21
N ASP A 87 -0.96 9.08 2.69
CA ASP A 87 -2.33 8.59 2.50
C ASP A 87 -2.94 9.25 1.26
N THR A 88 -2.91 8.53 0.14
CA THR A 88 -3.42 9.07 -1.13
C THR A 88 -4.96 9.15 -1.15
N LEU A 89 -5.66 8.42 -0.28
CA LEU A 89 -7.11 8.55 -0.12
C LEU A 89 -7.45 9.89 0.53
N ARG A 90 -6.77 10.20 1.65
CA ARG A 90 -6.93 11.47 2.36
C ARG A 90 -6.60 12.65 1.46
N ASP A 91 -5.49 12.59 0.73
CA ASP A 91 -5.03 13.69 -0.12
C ASP A 91 -6.02 13.95 -1.26
N THR A 92 -6.58 12.89 -1.85
CA THR A 92 -7.65 13.01 -2.86
C THR A 92 -8.92 13.61 -2.27
N ALA A 93 -9.33 13.16 -1.08
CA ALA A 93 -10.53 13.67 -0.41
C ALA A 93 -10.40 15.16 -0.06
N LEU A 94 -9.25 15.59 0.46
CA LEU A 94 -8.97 16.99 0.78
C LEU A 94 -9.12 17.88 -0.46
N HIS A 95 -8.54 17.47 -1.59
CA HIS A 95 -8.60 18.22 -2.84
C HIS A 95 -10.05 18.39 -3.34
N LEU A 96 -10.88 17.35 -3.26
CA LEU A 96 -12.30 17.43 -3.65
C LEU A 96 -13.09 18.43 -2.79
N THR A 97 -12.80 18.50 -1.49
CA THR A 97 -13.42 19.51 -0.60
C THR A 97 -12.98 20.94 -0.90
N GLU A 98 -11.74 21.15 -1.33
CA GLU A 98 -11.23 22.49 -1.69
C GLU A 98 -11.80 22.99 -3.02
N VAL A 99 -11.95 22.10 -4.01
CA VAL A 99 -12.50 22.44 -5.34
C VAL A 99 -14.03 22.66 -5.31
N SER A 100 -14.71 22.14 -4.28
CA SER A 100 -16.17 22.29 -4.10
C SER A 100 -16.59 23.58 -3.36
N ARG A 101 -15.64 24.46 -3.02
CA ARG A 101 -15.88 25.77 -2.41
C ARG A 101 -15.71 26.90 -3.41
#